data_AF-A0A519VML8-F1
#
_entry.id   AF-A0A519VML8-F1
#
_cell.length_a   1.000
_cell.length_b   1.000
_cell.length_c   1.000
_cell.angle_alpha   90.00
_cell.angle_beta   90.00
_cell.angle_gamma   90.00
#
_symmetry.space_group_name_H-M   'P 1'
#
loop_
_entity.id
_entity.type
_entity.pdbx_description
1 polymer ?
#
loop_
_entity_poly.entity_id
_entity_poly.type
_entity_poly.pdbx_seq_one_letter_code
_entity_poly.pdbx_strand_id
1 'polypeptide(L)' 'MKVRKAVITAAARGERLYPVADTIQKAMLPVVDLDGLHKPVL' A
#
# COMPACT_ATOMS: atom_id res chain seq x y z
N MET A 1 2.68 -30.93 3.63
CA MET A 1 3.29 -29.59 3.50
C MET A 1 2.43 -28.58 4.28
N LYS A 2 2.93 -27.92 5.34
CA LYS A 2 2.13 -26.92 6.08
C LYS A 2 2.26 -25.56 5.39
N VAL A 3 1.21 -25.13 4.69
CA VAL A 3 1.14 -23.80 4.07
C VAL A 3 0.96 -22.76 5.16
N ARG A 4 1.87 -21.78 5.23
CA ARG A 4 1.74 -20.62 6.12
C ARG A 4 1.00 -19.52 5.35
N LYS A 5 -0.14 -19.09 5.89
CA LYS A 5 -0.91 -17.96 5.33
C LYS A 5 -0.51 -16.68 6.05
N ALA A 6 -0.46 -15.58 5.32
CA ALA A 6 -0.30 -14.24 5.87
C ALA A 6 -1.63 -13.49 5.76
N VAL A 7 -1.93 -12.66 6.76
CA VAL A 7 -3.05 -11.72 6.75
C VAL A 7 -2.47 -10.32 6.84
N ILE A 8 -2.85 -9.44 5.91
CA ILE A 8 -2.33 -8.08 5.80
C ILE A 8 -3.47 -7.11 6.05
N THR A 9 -3.33 -6.23 7.05
CA THR A 9 -4.30 -5.20 7.35
C THR A 9 -3.99 -3.93 6.54
N ALA A 10 -4.72 -3.70 5.46
CA ALA A 10 -4.52 -2.56 4.54
C ALA A 10 -5.60 -1.45 4.64
N ALA A 11 -6.41 -1.42 5.70
CA ALA A 11 -7.59 -0.55 5.79
C ALA A 11 -7.31 0.93 6.14
N ALA A 12 -6.11 1.27 6.61
CA ALA A 12 -5.82 2.61 7.10
C ALA A 12 -5.54 3.63 5.97
N ARG A 13 -6.18 4.80 6.06
CA ARG A 13 -6.01 5.90 5.09
C ARG A 13 -4.76 6.75 5.36
N GLY A 14 -4.37 6.93 6.63
CA GLY A 14 -3.14 7.64 6.98
C GLY A 14 -3.25 9.16 6.85
N GLU A 15 -4.02 9.79 7.75
CA GLU A 15 -4.29 11.24 7.81
C GLU A 15 -3.03 12.13 7.80
N ARG A 16 -1.90 11.63 8.30
CA ARG A 16 -0.58 12.31 8.20
C ARG A 16 -0.15 12.61 6.77
N LEU A 17 -0.71 11.91 5.78
CA LEU A 17 -0.45 12.10 4.37
C LEU A 17 -1.49 13.00 3.69
N TYR A 18 -2.35 13.70 4.45
CA TYR A 18 -3.29 14.64 3.85
C TYR A 18 -2.54 15.71 3.02
N PRO A 19 -2.99 16.02 1.78
CA PRO A 19 -4.22 15.53 1.12
C PRO A 19 -4.06 14.28 0.25
N VAL A 20 -2.84 13.74 0.14
CA VAL A 20 -2.47 12.67 -0.81
C VAL A 20 -3.30 11.40 -0.64
N ALA A 21 -3.62 11.02 0.60
CA ALA A 21 -4.43 9.82 0.88
C ALA A 21 -5.93 10.11 1.07
N ASP A 22 -6.41 11.31 0.77
CA ASP A 22 -7.81 11.68 1.04
C ASP A 22 -8.80 10.90 0.17
N THR A 23 -8.45 10.66 -1.10
CA THR A 23 -9.30 9.92 -2.05
C THR A 23 -9.00 8.43 -2.10
N ILE A 24 -7.74 8.02 -1.91
CA ILE A 24 -7.27 6.63 -2.05
C ILE A 24 -6.63 6.08 -0.76
N GLN A 25 -6.66 4.75 -0.57
CA GLN A 25 -5.98 4.11 0.55
C GLN A 25 -4.46 4.29 0.44
N LYS A 26 -3.79 4.50 1.59
CA LYS A 26 -2.31 4.63 1.65
C LYS A 26 -1.59 3.44 0.98
N ALA A 27 -2.14 2.24 1.13
CA ALA A 27 -1.61 1.02 0.54
C ALA A 27 -1.48 1.08 -0.99
N MET A 28 -2.36 1.86 -1.63
CA MET A 28 -2.46 2.00 -3.08
C MET A 28 -1.60 3.13 -3.64
N LEU A 29 -0.90 3.87 -2.77
CA LEU A 29 0.00 4.93 -3.23
C LEU A 29 1.15 4.31 -4.05
N PRO A 30 1.48 4.88 -5.22
CA PRO A 30 2.50 4.31 -6.07
C PRO A 30 3.88 4.53 -5.45
N VAL A 31 4.64 3.45 -5.31
CA VAL A 31 6.09 3.50 -5.10
C VAL A 31 6.75 3.17 -6.42
N VAL A 32 7.73 3.98 -6.80
CA VAL A 32 8.58 3.70 -7.97
C VAL A 32 9.59 2.65 -7.54
N ASP A 33 9.52 1.48 -8.16
CA ASP A 33 10.48 0.41 -7.93
C ASP A 33 11.77 0.64 -8.78
N LEU A 34 12.80 -0.17 -8.57
CA LEU A 34 14.11 -0.02 -9.25
C LEU A 34 14.01 -0.12 -10.78
N ASP A 35 12.94 -0.75 -11.28
CA ASP A 35 12.60 -0.88 -12.70
C ASP A 35 11.82 0.33 -13.26
N GLY A 36 11.54 1.34 -12.43
CA GLY A 36 10.81 2.55 -12.82
C GLY A 36 9.28 2.35 -12.90
N LEU A 37 8.76 1.17 -12.57
CA LEU A 37 7.33 0.90 -12.60
C LEU A 37 6.65 1.34 -11.30
N HIS A 38 5.45 1.90 -11.43
CA HIS A 38 4.60 2.23 -10.30
C HIS A 38 3.92 0.98 -9.77
N LYS A 39 4.19 0.62 -8.51
CA LYS A 39 3.55 -0.50 -7.82
C LYS A 39 2.91 -0.01 -6.52
N PRO A 40 1.74 -0.54 -6.12
CA PRO A 40 1.20 -0.31 -4.78
C PRO A 40 2.22 -0.72 -3.71
N VAL A 41 2.17 -0.09 -2.54
CA VAL A 41 3.07 -0.38 -1.41
C VAL A 41 2.86 -1.79 -0.85
N LEU A 42 1.67 -2.38 -1.03
CA LEU A 42 1.24 -3.65 -0.43
C LEU A 42 0.69 -4.62 -1.47
#